data_AF-A0A7V9UN85-F1
#
_entry.id   AF-A0A7V9UN85-F1
#
_cell.length_a   1.000
_cell.length_b   1.000
_cell.length_c   1.000
_cell.angle_alpha   90.00
_cell.angle_beta   90.00
_cell.angle_gamma   90.00
#
_symmetry.space_group_name_H-M   'P 1'
#
loop_
_entity.id
_entity.type
_entity.pdbx_description
1 polymer ?
#
loop_
_entity_poly.entity_id
_entity_poly.type
_entity_poly.pdbx_seq_one_letter_code
_entity_poly.pdbx_strand_id
1 'polypeptide(L)'
;MTTARTGTINVKAGDDLQKAINSAQPGDVIILEAGASFTGSFILPSKPGTGWITIQSSALAQLPEGERVTPAQSALMPKLISPGQGLSALKTAAGAHHYRLLG
;
A
#
# COMPACT_ATOMS: atom_id res chain seq x y z
N MET A 1 -16.18 -17.74 16.05
CA MET A 1 -14.88 -17.03 16.03
C MET A 1 -14.26 -17.29 14.67
N THR A 2 -14.30 -16.34 13.75
CA THR A 2 -13.70 -16.48 12.41
C THR A 2 -12.23 -16.06 12.49
N THR A 3 -11.32 -17.02 12.40
CA THR A 3 -9.87 -16.79 12.32
C THR A 3 -9.58 -15.94 11.08
N ALA A 4 -9.07 -14.73 11.26
CA ALA A 4 -8.62 -13.90 10.14
C ALA A 4 -7.41 -14.59 9.49
N ARG A 5 -7.55 -15.04 8.23
CA ARG A 5 -6.41 -15.50 7.44
C ARG A 5 -5.67 -14.27 6.94
N THR A 6 -4.49 -13.98 7.49
CA THR A 6 -3.57 -12.97 6.95
C THR A 6 -3.05 -13.46 5.60
N GLY A 7 -3.48 -12.85 4.50
CA GLY A 7 -2.93 -13.08 3.17
C GLY A 7 -1.83 -12.06 2.85
N THR A 8 -0.77 -12.51 2.18
CA THR A 8 0.27 -11.62 1.64
C THR A 8 0.09 -11.51 0.13
N ILE A 9 0.02 -10.27 -0.38
CA ILE A 9 -0.08 -9.96 -1.81
C ILE A 9 1.18 -9.18 -2.20
N ASN A 10 2.07 -9.82 -2.96
CA ASN A 10 3.28 -9.17 -3.47
C ASN A 10 2.96 -8.43 -4.76
N VAL A 11 3.41 -7.18 -4.87
CA VAL A 11 3.21 -6.31 -6.03
C VAL A 11 4.57 -5.75 -6.45
N LYS A 12 5.05 -6.19 -7.61
CA LYS A 12 6.34 -5.80 -8.20
C LYS A 12 6.19 -4.65 -9.18
N ALA A 13 7.31 -4.07 -9.60
CA ALA A 13 7.31 -3.09 -10.67
C ALA A 13 6.61 -3.65 -11.94
N GLY A 14 5.61 -2.92 -12.44
CA GLY A 14 4.80 -3.34 -13.60
C GLY A 14 3.54 -4.15 -13.25
N ASP A 15 3.37 -4.56 -12.00
CA ASP A 15 2.12 -5.19 -11.54
C ASP A 15 1.00 -4.15 -11.32
N ASP A 16 -0.24 -4.63 -11.32
CA ASP A 16 -1.43 -3.82 -11.09
C ASP A 16 -1.71 -3.66 -9.58
N LEU A 17 -1.26 -2.53 -9.03
CA LEU A 17 -1.51 -2.15 -7.63
C LEU A 17 -3.01 -1.98 -7.33
N GLN A 18 -3.82 -1.47 -8.28
CA GLN A 18 -5.25 -1.31 -8.04
C GLN A 18 -5.94 -2.67 -7.91
N LYS A 19 -5.55 -3.65 -8.74
CA LYS A 19 -6.05 -5.02 -8.64
C LYS A 19 -5.71 -5.64 -7.29
N ALA A 20 -4.50 -5.43 -6.76
CA ALA A 20 -4.11 -5.90 -5.44
C ALA A 20 -4.94 -5.24 -4.31
N ILE A 21 -5.16 -3.93 -4.38
CA ILE A 21 -6.04 -3.20 -3.44
C ILE A 21 -7.48 -3.73 -3.50
N ASN A 22 -7.97 -4.02 -4.72
CA ASN A 22 -9.30 -4.55 -4.94
C ASN A 22 -9.47 -5.98 -4.42
N SER A 23 -8.45 -6.83 -4.51
CA SER A 23 -8.51 -8.21 -4.01
C SER A 23 -8.31 -8.32 -2.50
N ALA A 24 -7.53 -7.42 -1.89
CA ALA A 24 -7.20 -7.45 -0.47
C ALA A 24 -8.44 -7.43 0.43
N GLN A 25 -8.38 -8.25 1.49
CA GLN A 25 -9.39 -8.37 2.53
C GLN A 25 -8.86 -7.81 3.86
N PRO A 26 -9.73 -7.41 4.81
CA PRO A 26 -9.29 -7.00 6.14
C PRO A 26 -8.39 -8.06 6.80
N GLY A 27 -7.19 -7.64 7.21
CA GLY A 27 -6.14 -8.53 7.73
C GLY A 27 -5.03 -8.85 6.72
N ASP A 28 -5.19 -8.50 5.44
CA ASP A 28 -4.16 -8.74 4.43
C ASP A 28 -3.04 -7.69 4.45
N VAL A 29 -1.89 -8.11 3.95
CA VAL A 29 -0.69 -7.29 3.75
C VAL A 29 -0.34 -7.26 2.26
N ILE A 30 -0.43 -6.08 1.65
CA ILE A 30 0.07 -5.79 0.31
C ILE A 30 1.53 -5.34 0.45
N ILE A 31 2.46 -6.10 -0.13
CA ILE A 31 3.88 -5.78 -0.13
C ILE A 31 4.24 -5.19 -1.49
N LEU A 32 4.64 -3.93 -1.49
CA LEU A 32 5.12 -3.21 -2.66
C LEU A 32 6.65 -3.35 -2.75
N GLU A 33 7.15 -3.63 -3.95
CA GLU A 33 8.59 -3.66 -4.20
C GLU A 33 9.23 -2.29 -3.89
N ALA A 34 10.26 -2.30 -3.05
CA ALA A 34 11.04 -1.12 -2.70
C ALA A 34 11.72 -0.52 -3.93
N GLY A 35 11.70 0.81 -4.06
CA GLY A 35 12.28 1.52 -5.21
C GLY A 35 11.42 1.45 -6.48
N ALA A 36 10.41 0.58 -6.54
CA ALA A 36 9.48 0.52 -7.66
C ALA A 36 8.61 1.78 -7.74
N SER A 37 8.22 2.13 -8.98
CA SER A 37 7.33 3.26 -9.25
C SER A 37 6.01 2.75 -9.82
N PHE A 38 4.92 3.08 -9.15
CA PHE A 38 3.55 2.74 -9.54
C PHE A 38 2.86 4.01 -10.01
N THR A 39 2.67 4.15 -11.31
CA THR A 39 1.99 5.31 -11.89
C THR A 39 0.51 5.01 -12.07
N GLY A 40 -0.36 5.80 -11.42
CA GLY A 40 -1.80 5.59 -11.46
C GLY A 40 -2.56 6.44 -10.47
N SER A 41 -3.89 6.46 -10.62
CA SER A 41 -4.81 7.04 -9.64
C SER A 41 -5.42 5.90 -8.82
N PHE A 42 -4.74 5.49 -7.75
CA PHE A 42 -5.15 4.37 -6.92
C PHE A 42 -6.27 4.77 -5.97
N ILE A 43 -7.34 3.98 -5.94
CA ILE A 43 -8.51 4.18 -5.08
C ILE A 43 -8.49 3.10 -3.99
N LEU A 44 -8.53 3.53 -2.74
CA LEU A 44 -8.77 2.69 -1.58
C LEU A 44 -10.30 2.56 -1.38
N PRO A 45 -10.91 1.40 -1.71
CA PRO A 45 -12.35 1.21 -1.55
C PRO A 45 -12.76 1.07 -0.07
N SER A 46 -14.05 1.19 0.23
CA SER A 46 -14.56 0.68 1.51
C SER A 46 -14.56 -0.84 1.50
N LYS A 47 -14.13 -1.47 2.60
CA LYS A 47 -14.05 -2.92 2.76
C LYS A 47 -14.86 -3.33 3.99
N PRO A 48 -15.76 -4.31 3.89
CA PRO A 48 -16.56 -4.73 5.04
C PRO A 48 -15.66 -5.39 6.10
N GLY A 49 -15.81 -5.00 7.37
CA GLY A 49 -15.07 -5.57 8.50
C GLY A 49 -14.23 -4.52 9.25
N THR A 50 -13.49 -4.99 10.27
CA THR A 50 -12.74 -4.14 11.20
C THR A 50 -11.23 -4.42 11.19
N GLY A 51 -10.77 -5.34 10.33
CA GLY A 51 -9.35 -5.65 10.18
C GLY A 51 -8.61 -4.58 9.37
N TRP A 52 -7.32 -4.41 9.66
CA TRP A 52 -6.45 -3.50 8.90
C TRP A 52 -6.00 -4.14 7.59
N ILE A 53 -6.00 -3.36 6.51
CA ILE A 53 -5.27 -3.68 5.28
C ILE A 53 -3.97 -2.89 5.32
N THR A 54 -2.85 -3.61 5.36
CA THR A 54 -1.53 -2.99 5.42
C THR A 54 -0.93 -2.96 4.03
N ILE A 55 -0.50 -1.80 3.56
CA ILE A 55 0.26 -1.62 2.33
C ILE A 55 1.66 -1.20 2.77
N GLN A 56 2.65 -2.06 2.54
CA GLN A 56 4.00 -1.84 3.05
C GLN A 56 5.08 -2.01 1.98
N SER A 57 6.23 -1.35 2.20
CA SER A 57 7.45 -1.63 1.43
C SER A 57 7.98 -3.05 1.71
N SER A 58 8.54 -3.69 0.69
CA SER A 58 9.31 -4.93 0.82
C SER A 58 10.60 -4.75 1.63
N ALA A 59 11.10 -3.51 1.75
CA ALA A 59 12.30 -3.15 2.50
C ALA A 59 11.98 -2.46 3.84
N LEU A 60 10.75 -2.60 4.35
CA LEU A 60 10.30 -1.97 5.60
C LEU A 60 11.26 -2.22 6.78
N ALA A 61 11.79 -3.44 6.90
CA ALA A 61 12.72 -3.82 7.98
C ALA A 61 14.08 -3.09 7.93
N GLN A 62 14.39 -2.41 6.82
CA GLN A 62 15.62 -1.63 6.64
C GLN A 62 15.40 -0.14 6.93
N LEU A 63 14.16 0.27 7.20
CA LEU A 63 13.84 1.63 7.63
C LEU A 63 14.09 1.78 9.14
N PRO A 64 14.56 2.93 9.59
CA PRO A 64 14.90 3.16 10.98
C PRO A 64 13.63 3.22 11.81
N GLU A 65 13.57 2.41 12.87
CA GLU A 65 12.48 2.47 13.84
C GLU A 65 12.74 3.60 14.86
N GLY A 66 11.70 4.37 15.19
CA GLY A 66 11.80 5.42 16.21
C GLY A 66 12.47 6.72 15.76
N GLU A 67 13.01 6.77 14.54
CA GLU A 67 13.63 7.96 13.95
C GLU A 67 12.88 8.42 12.69
N ARG A 68 13.07 9.69 12.32
CA ARG A 68 12.53 10.21 11.05
C ARG A 68 13.35 9.67 9.88
N VAL A 69 12.65 9.16 8.87
CA VAL A 69 13.26 8.79 7.58
C VAL A 69 13.87 10.00 6.87
N THR A 70 14.96 9.78 6.15
CA THR A 70 15.65 10.81 5.36
C THR A 70 15.59 10.50 3.86
N PRO A 71 15.85 11.47 2.96
CA PRO A 71 15.85 11.23 1.51
C PRO A 71 16.79 10.10 1.05
N ALA A 72 17.85 9.81 1.80
CA ALA A 72 18.78 8.70 1.52
C ALA A 72 18.09 7.33 1.54
N GLN A 73 16.97 7.19 2.25
CA GLN A 73 16.20 5.95 2.37
C GLN A 73 15.08 5.84 1.34
N SER A 74 14.93 6.81 0.44
CA SER A 74 13.88 6.79 -0.60
C SER A 74 13.94 5.57 -1.52
N ALA A 75 15.11 4.95 -1.69
CA ALA A 75 15.26 3.69 -2.45
C ALA A 75 14.64 2.48 -1.74
N LEU A 76 14.44 2.57 -0.41
CA LEU A 76 13.78 1.55 0.40
C LEU A 76 12.25 1.67 0.37
N MET A 77 11.72 2.70 -0.28
CA MET A 77 10.28 2.98 -0.33
C MET A 77 9.74 2.81 -1.75
N PRO A 78 8.52 2.29 -1.93
CA PRO A 78 7.82 2.36 -3.21
C PRO A 78 7.37 3.81 -3.49
N LYS A 79 7.25 4.16 -4.77
CA LYS A 79 6.76 5.48 -5.20
C LYS A 79 5.39 5.34 -5.84
N LEU A 80 4.41 6.12 -5.37
CA LEU A 80 3.12 6.30 -6.04
C LEU A 80 3.17 7.58 -6.86
N ILE A 81 3.03 7.45 -8.17
CA ILE A 81 3.15 8.57 -9.12
C ILE A 81 1.76 8.86 -9.68
N SER A 82 1.35 10.12 -9.64
CA SER A 82 0.12 10.56 -10.29
C SER A 82 0.24 10.40 -11.81
N PRO A 83 -0.83 9.99 -12.52
CA PRO A 83 -0.83 9.94 -13.98
C PRO A 83 -0.85 11.34 -14.61
N GLY A 84 -0.89 12.42 -13.82
CA GLY A 84 -0.98 13.80 -14.27
C GLY A 84 -2.42 14.32 -14.34
N GLN A 85 -2.62 15.42 -15.06
CA GLN A 85 -3.95 16.02 -15.32
C GLN A 85 -4.76 16.39 -14.06
N GLY A 86 -4.09 16.73 -12.96
CA GLY A 86 -4.76 17.08 -11.70
C GLY A 86 -5.31 15.88 -10.92
N LEU A 87 -5.00 14.65 -11.34
CA LEU A 87 -5.40 13.45 -10.61
C LEU A 87 -4.45 13.18 -9.44
N SER A 88 -5.00 12.81 -8.28
CA SER A 88 -4.22 12.36 -7.13
C SER A 88 -3.68 10.95 -7.38
N ALA A 89 -2.45 10.69 -6.92
CA ALA A 89 -1.86 9.34 -7.00
C ALA A 89 -2.63 8.32 -6.13
N LEU A 90 -3.14 8.77 -4.98
CA LEU A 90 -3.92 7.96 -4.05
C LEU A 90 -5.19 8.71 -3.65
N LYS A 91 -6.32 8.00 -3.64
CA LYS A 91 -7.65 8.50 -3.29
C LYS A 91 -8.33 7.49 -2.38
N THR A 92 -9.21 7.96 -1.51
CA THR A 92 -10.09 7.12 -0.71
C THR A 92 -11.51 7.20 -1.27
N ALA A 93 -12.17 6.06 -1.42
CA ALA A 93 -13.60 6.04 -1.68
C ALA A 93 -14.38 6.47 -0.42
N ALA A 94 -15.63 6.87 -0.59
CA ALA A 94 -16.51 7.14 0.54
C ALA A 94 -16.58 5.92 1.48
N GLY A 95 -16.37 6.14 2.78
CA GLY A 95 -16.37 5.08 3.78
C GLY A 95 -15.13 4.17 3.77
N ALA A 96 -14.05 4.52 3.07
CA ALA A 96 -12.78 3.82 3.21
C ALA A 96 -12.21 3.99 4.62
N HIS A 97 -11.78 2.89 5.22
CA HIS A 97 -11.29 2.85 6.60
C HIS A 97 -10.29 1.71 6.80
N HIS A 98 -9.55 1.73 7.91
CA HIS A 98 -8.63 0.65 8.30
C HIS A 98 -7.53 0.32 7.26
N TYR A 99 -7.03 1.34 6.55
CA TYR A 99 -5.83 1.22 5.71
C TYR A 99 -4.60 1.74 6.45
N ARG A 100 -3.51 0.98 6.42
CA ARG A 100 -2.21 1.37 6.98
C ARG A 100 -1.17 1.40 5.87
N LEU A 101 -0.49 2.54 5.70
CA LEU A 101 0.61 2.69 4.74
C LEU A 101 1.93 2.68 5.52
N LEU A 102 2.85 1.79 5.14
CA LEU A 102 4.17 1.64 5.76
C LEU A 102 5.24 1.72 4.66
N GLY A 103 5.68 2.95 4.40
CA GLY A 103 6.54 3.29 3.27
C GLY A 103 7.98 3.46 3.69
#